data_AF-A0A061R0I2-F1
#
_entry.id   AF-A0A061R0I2-F1
#
_cell.length_a   1.000
_cell.length_b   1.000
_cell.length_c   1.000
_cell.angle_alpha   90.00
_cell.angle_beta   90.00
_cell.angle_gamma   90.00
#
_symmetry.space_group_name_H-M   'P 1'
#
loop_
_entity.id
_entity.type
_entity.pdbx_description
1 polymer ?
#
loop_
_entity_poly.entity_id
_entity_poly.type
_entity_poly.pdbx_seq_one_letter_code
_entity_poly.pdbx_strand_id
1 'polypeptide(L)'
;ELQGHALDSTSLLMRYWNCYNAFYLGKTEFEELAGAPDWSLIGRLGGRAAAILCPGDIWAPEWQMREMMSALPGLKVIVDEAMSHSFCVSDAKSEAVAKHIAALLAPTDPPAGSCAEGGATERP
;
A
#
# COMPACT_ATOMS: atom_id res chain seq x y z
N GLU A 1 8.82 -25.76 24.48
CA GLU A 1 10.29 -25.73 24.32
C GLU A 1 10.61 -25.17 22.93
N LEU A 2 11.62 -24.31 22.82
CA LEU A 2 12.10 -23.83 21.52
C LEU A 2 12.77 -25.00 20.79
N GLN A 3 12.38 -25.25 19.54
CA GLN A 3 12.95 -26.35 18.75
C GLN A 3 14.45 -26.11 18.52
N GLY A 4 15.28 -27.16 18.61
CA GLY A 4 16.75 -27.03 18.54
C GLY A 4 17.26 -26.30 17.28
N HIS A 5 16.62 -26.52 16.13
CA HIS A 5 16.97 -25.82 14.90
C HIS A 5 16.69 -24.30 14.96
N ALA A 6 15.70 -23.86 15.75
CA ALA A 6 15.43 -22.45 15.97
C ALA A 6 16.52 -21.79 16.83
N LEU A 7 17.08 -22.52 17.80
CA LEU A 7 18.21 -22.04 18.61
C LEU A 7 19.48 -21.87 17.77
N ASP A 8 19.80 -22.84 16.93
CA ASP A 8 20.97 -22.78 16.04
C ASP A 8 20.84 -21.62 15.04
N SER A 9 19.67 -21.46 14.43
CA SER A 9 19.39 -20.38 13.48
C SER A 9 19.46 -19.00 14.15
N THR A 10 18.90 -18.87 15.36
CA THR A 10 18.95 -17.61 16.12
C THR A 10 20.39 -17.27 16.52
N SER A 11 21.17 -18.25 16.95
CA SER A 11 22.58 -18.06 17.31
C SER A 11 23.44 -17.60 16.13
N LEU A 12 23.15 -18.11 14.94
CA LEU A 12 23.76 -17.64 13.70
C LEU A 12 23.38 -16.20 13.38
N LEU A 13 22.10 -15.85 13.51
CA LEU A 13 21.59 -14.49 13.24
C LEU A 13 22.22 -13.46 14.19
N MET A 14 22.41 -13.82 15.46
CA MET A 14 22.95 -12.95 16.50
C MET A 14 24.48 -12.85 16.51
N ARG A 15 25.17 -13.43 15.52
CA ARG A 15 26.62 -13.22 15.37
C ARG A 15 26.92 -11.76 15.12
N TYR A 16 28.00 -11.27 15.73
CA TYR A 16 28.44 -9.87 15.65
C TYR A 16 28.38 -9.29 14.24
N TRP A 17 28.93 -9.98 13.24
CA TRP A 17 28.97 -9.50 11.85
C TRP A 17 27.58 -9.40 11.21
N ASN A 18 26.65 -10.29 11.55
CA ASN A 18 25.29 -10.23 11.04
C ASN A 18 24.52 -9.07 11.66
N CYS A 19 24.64 -8.87 12.98
CA CYS A 19 24.06 -7.70 13.64
C CYS A 19 24.69 -6.40 13.11
N TYR A 20 26.02 -6.33 12.98
CA TYR A 20 26.73 -5.17 12.45
C TYR A 20 26.27 -4.86 11.02
N ASN A 21 26.20 -5.86 10.14
CA ASN A 21 25.71 -5.68 8.78
C ASN A 21 24.25 -5.25 8.74
N ALA A 22 23.38 -5.79 9.61
CA ALA A 22 21.99 -5.37 9.72
C ALA A 22 21.87 -3.90 10.16
N PHE A 23 22.68 -3.46 11.14
CA PHE A 23 22.71 -2.06 11.56
C PHE A 23 23.36 -1.14 10.52
N TYR A 24 24.37 -1.62 9.80
CA TYR A 24 25.01 -0.88 8.72
C TYR A 24 24.06 -0.69 7.54
N LEU A 25 23.39 -1.75 7.10
CA LEU A 25 22.33 -1.71 6.09
C LEU A 25 21.21 -0.78 6.54
N GLY A 26 20.73 -0.94 7.78
CA GLY A 26 19.78 -0.02 8.37
C GLY A 26 20.28 1.41 8.25
N LYS A 27 21.48 1.73 8.72
CA LYS A 27 22.04 3.09 8.65
C LYS A 27 22.08 3.63 7.22
N THR A 28 22.60 2.89 6.25
CA THR A 28 22.76 3.37 4.87
C THR A 28 21.45 3.41 4.09
N GLU A 29 20.60 2.40 4.25
CA GLU A 29 19.25 2.39 3.65
C GLU A 29 18.38 3.49 4.29
N PHE A 30 18.52 3.75 5.59
CA PHE A 30 17.83 4.87 6.25
C PHE A 30 18.36 6.23 5.80
N GLU A 31 19.65 6.37 5.44
CA GLU A 31 20.17 7.62 4.84
C GLU A 31 19.51 7.91 3.48
N GLU A 32 19.27 6.88 2.67
CA GLU A 32 18.56 7.02 1.38
C GLU A 32 17.03 7.19 1.59
N LEU A 33 16.42 6.46 2.52
CA LEU A 33 15.00 6.56 2.88
C LEU A 33 14.65 7.87 3.61
N ALA A 34 15.62 8.53 4.23
CA ALA A 34 15.45 9.85 4.84
C ALA A 34 15.39 10.98 3.81
N GLY A 35 15.77 10.71 2.55
CA GLY A 35 15.57 11.64 1.45
C GLY A 35 14.09 11.85 1.12
N ALA A 36 13.79 12.93 0.39
CA ALA A 36 12.45 13.13 -0.15
C ALA A 36 12.12 12.01 -1.15
N PRO A 37 10.99 11.30 -1.02
CA PRO A 37 10.64 10.22 -1.95
C PRO A 37 10.44 10.75 -3.37
N ASP A 38 10.94 10.02 -4.38
CA ASP A 38 10.67 10.36 -5.79
C ASP A 38 9.25 9.90 -6.18
N TRP A 39 8.31 10.84 -6.11
CA TRP A 39 6.92 10.62 -6.52
C TRP A 39 6.73 10.51 -8.04
N SER A 40 7.76 10.75 -8.86
CA SER A 40 7.65 10.73 -10.33
C SER A 40 7.20 9.37 -10.86
N LEU A 41 7.61 8.27 -10.22
CA LEU A 41 7.23 6.92 -10.63
C LEU A 41 5.72 6.70 -10.46
N ILE A 42 5.17 7.04 -9.30
CA ILE A 42 3.75 6.92 -9.02
C ILE A 42 2.97 7.90 -9.90
N GLY A 43 3.48 9.12 -10.08
CA GLY A 43 2.90 10.11 -10.99
C GLY A 43 2.75 9.61 -12.44
N ARG A 44 3.74 8.87 -12.97
CA ARG A 44 3.68 8.24 -14.30
C ARG A 44 2.58 7.17 -14.42
N LEU A 45 2.15 6.56 -13.31
CA LEU A 45 1.05 5.59 -13.33
C LEU A 45 -0.31 6.29 -13.44
N GLY A 46 -0.41 7.54 -12.97
CA GLY A 46 -1.64 8.33 -13.01
C GLY A 46 -2.79 7.62 -12.31
N GLY A 47 -3.98 7.62 -12.92
CA GLY A 47 -5.18 6.96 -12.37
C GLY A 47 -5.12 5.43 -12.25
N ARG A 48 -4.00 4.80 -12.67
CA ARG A 48 -3.74 3.37 -12.48
C ARG A 48 -3.08 3.06 -11.12
N ALA A 49 -2.65 4.08 -10.40
CA ALA A 49 -2.13 3.94 -9.05
C ALA A 49 -3.20 4.29 -8.01
N ALA A 50 -3.11 3.61 -6.86
CA ALA A 50 -3.83 3.93 -5.65
C ALA A 50 -2.89 3.65 -4.46
N ALA A 51 -3.08 4.39 -3.37
CA ALA A 51 -2.37 4.16 -2.11
C ALA A 51 -3.36 3.84 -1.00
N ILE A 52 -3.06 2.78 -0.24
CA ILE A 52 -3.74 2.47 1.01
C ILE A 52 -2.74 2.82 2.12
N LEU A 53 -3.08 3.77 2.97
CA LEU A 53 -2.21 4.31 4.00
C LEU A 53 -2.79 3.97 5.38
N CYS A 54 -1.91 3.69 6.33
CA CYS A 54 -2.30 3.50 7.72
C CYS A 54 -1.64 4.57 8.60
N PRO A 55 -2.41 5.32 9.40
CA PRO A 55 -1.84 6.25 10.36
C PRO A 55 -0.93 5.53 11.36
N GLY A 56 0.23 6.11 11.64
CA GLY A 56 1.23 5.50 12.53
C GLY A 56 2.12 4.45 11.88
N ASP A 57 2.10 4.30 10.55
CA ASP A 57 3.12 3.52 9.86
C ASP A 57 4.51 4.14 10.07
N ILE A 58 5.40 3.42 10.74
CA ILE A 58 6.78 3.86 10.97
C ILE A 58 7.61 3.88 9.68
N TRP A 59 7.18 3.14 8.66
CA TRP A 59 7.84 3.03 7.35
C TRP A 59 7.31 4.04 6.34
N ALA A 60 6.13 4.61 6.59
CA ALA A 60 5.53 5.68 5.80
C ALA A 60 4.95 6.74 6.75
N PRO A 61 5.81 7.50 7.46
CA PRO A 61 5.37 8.46 8.45
C PRO A 61 4.45 9.52 7.86
N GLU A 62 3.64 10.14 8.72
CA GLU A 62 2.57 11.05 8.31
C GLU A 62 3.05 12.20 7.40
N TRP A 63 4.27 12.69 7.58
CA TRP A 63 4.83 13.73 6.71
C TRP A 63 4.99 13.25 5.26
N GLN A 64 5.40 12.00 5.03
CA GLN A 64 5.51 11.41 3.69
C GLN A 64 4.12 11.23 3.07
N MET A 65 3.13 10.82 3.88
CA MET A 65 1.75 10.71 3.42
C MET A 65 1.22 12.06 2.92
N ARG A 66 1.42 13.13 3.70
CA ARG A 66 0.99 14.48 3.33
C ARG A 66 1.74 14.99 2.10
N GLU A 67 3.05 14.76 2.02
CA GLU A 67 3.86 15.11 0.86
C GLU A 67 3.39 14.40 -0.41
N MET A 68 3.15 13.09 -0.34
CA MET A 68 2.62 12.30 -1.45
C MET A 68 1.28 12.85 -1.95
N MET A 69 0.34 13.11 -1.02
CA MET A 69 -0.98 13.66 -1.38
C MET A 69 -0.88 15.04 -2.03
N SER A 70 0.08 15.87 -1.59
CA SER A 70 0.35 17.16 -2.20
C SER A 70 1.00 17.04 -3.58
N ALA A 71 1.93 16.10 -3.75
CA ALA A 71 2.65 15.88 -5.01
C ALA A 71 1.77 15.18 -6.07
N LEU A 72 0.79 14.40 -5.64
CA LEU A 72 -0.05 13.55 -6.49
C LEU A 72 -1.55 13.79 -6.22
N PRO A 73 -2.10 14.97 -6.54
CA PRO A 73 -3.49 15.31 -6.23
C PRO A 73 -4.55 14.43 -6.94
N GLY A 74 -4.15 13.70 -7.99
CA GLY A 74 -5.00 12.75 -8.70
C GLY A 74 -4.90 11.29 -8.23
N LEU A 75 -4.06 11.00 -7.23
CA LEU A 75 -3.89 9.65 -6.70
C LEU A 75 -5.12 9.27 -5.86
N LYS A 76 -5.66 8.07 -6.10
CA LYS A 76 -6.69 7.50 -5.22
C LYS A 76 -6.02 7.12 -3.90
N VAL A 77 -6.42 7.75 -2.80
CA VAL A 77 -5.87 7.47 -1.47
C VAL A 77 -6.98 6.97 -0.56
N ILE A 78 -6.72 5.85 0.11
CA ILE A 78 -7.56 5.27 1.16
C ILE A 78 -6.76 5.33 2.44
N VAL A 79 -7.31 5.93 3.50
CA VAL A 79 -6.70 5.93 4.84
C VAL A 79 -7.50 4.97 5.72
N ASP A 80 -6.84 3.95 6.24
CA ASP A 80 -7.46 2.94 7.10
C ASP A 80 -6.75 2.89 8.46
N GLU A 81 -7.44 3.32 9.52
CA GLU A 81 -6.92 3.37 10.88
C GLU A 81 -6.76 1.98 11.52
N ALA A 82 -7.47 0.96 11.02
CA ALA A 82 -7.37 -0.40 11.53
C ALA A 82 -6.18 -1.17 10.91
N MET A 83 -5.54 -0.60 9.90
CA MET A 83 -4.38 -1.19 9.23
C MET A 83 -3.08 -0.99 9.99
N SER A 84 -2.09 -1.81 9.64
CA SER A 84 -0.70 -1.61 10.03
C SER A 84 0.20 -1.99 8.87
N HIS A 85 1.45 -1.51 8.90
CA HIS A 85 2.46 -1.87 7.91
C HIS A 85 2.52 -3.38 7.63
N SER A 86 2.46 -4.18 8.70
CA SER A 86 2.45 -5.64 8.66
C SER A 86 1.08 -6.25 8.32
N PHE A 87 0.28 -5.65 7.44
CA PHE A 87 -1.05 -6.17 7.10
C PHE A 87 -1.01 -7.64 6.60
N CYS A 88 0.08 -8.02 5.93
CA CYS A 88 0.26 -9.34 5.34
C CYS A 88 0.50 -10.47 6.37
N VAL A 89 0.77 -10.15 7.64
CA VAL A 89 0.99 -11.19 8.68
C VAL A 89 -0.31 -11.58 9.40
N SER A 90 -1.45 -11.06 8.97
CA SER A 90 -2.77 -11.33 9.53
C SER A 90 -3.78 -11.56 8.41
N ASP A 91 -4.51 -12.68 8.49
CA ASP A 91 -5.57 -13.00 7.53
C ASP A 91 -6.64 -11.91 7.47
N ALA A 92 -7.08 -11.43 8.64
CA ALA A 92 -8.10 -10.38 8.73
C ALA A 92 -7.65 -9.07 8.06
N LYS A 93 -6.39 -8.66 8.28
CA LYS A 93 -5.85 -7.45 7.63
C LYS A 93 -5.61 -7.66 6.14
N SER A 94 -5.13 -8.82 5.75
CA SER A 94 -4.98 -9.19 4.34
C SER A 94 -6.32 -9.17 3.60
N GLU A 95 -7.37 -9.71 4.20
CA GLU A 95 -8.73 -9.69 3.65
C GLU A 95 -9.26 -8.25 3.53
N ALA A 96 -9.02 -7.39 4.52
CA ALA A 96 -9.44 -5.99 4.45
C ALA A 96 -8.70 -5.21 3.34
N VAL A 97 -7.39 -5.43 3.14
CA VAL A 97 -6.66 -4.88 1.98
C VAL A 97 -7.24 -5.41 0.66
N ALA A 98 -7.54 -6.71 0.58
CA ALA A 98 -8.15 -7.30 -0.61
C ALA A 98 -9.52 -6.68 -0.94
N LYS A 99 -10.33 -6.35 0.08
CA LYS A 99 -11.60 -5.62 -0.09
C LYS A 99 -11.40 -4.22 -0.65
N HIS A 100 -10.42 -3.48 -0.15
CA HIS A 100 -10.06 -2.16 -0.72
C HIS A 100 -9.64 -2.28 -2.19
N ILE A 101 -8.82 -3.27 -2.52
CA ILE A 101 -8.40 -3.54 -3.90
C ILE A 101 -9.61 -3.88 -4.78
N ALA A 102 -10.49 -4.76 -4.33
CA ALA A 102 -11.69 -5.15 -5.08
C ALA A 102 -12.60 -3.94 -5.34
N ALA A 103 -12.77 -3.06 -4.36
CA ALA A 103 -13.54 -1.83 -4.51
C ALA A 103 -12.90 -0.85 -5.52
N LEU A 104 -11.57 -0.76 -5.55
CA LEU A 104 -10.84 0.07 -6.51
C LEU A 104 -10.97 -0.42 -7.97
N LEU A 105 -11.15 -1.72 -8.15
CA LEU A 105 -11.30 -2.37 -9.46
C LEU A 105 -12.75 -2.48 -9.93
N ALA A 106 -13.72 -2.26 -9.03
CA ALA A 106 -15.12 -2.30 -9.38
C ALA A 106 -15.42 -1.26 -10.48
N PRO A 107 -16.23 -1.61 -11.51
CA PRO A 107 -16.63 -0.65 -12.52
C PRO A 107 -17.33 0.53 -11.84
N THR A 108 -16.93 1.76 -12.15
CA THR A 108 -17.77 2.92 -11.87
C THR A 108 -19.03 2.79 -12.71
N ASP A 109 -20.21 2.76 -12.07
CA ASP A 109 -21.50 2.75 -12.78
C ASP A 109 -21.49 3.80 -13.90
N PRO A 110 -22.02 3.48 -15.10
CA PRO A 110 -22.23 4.51 -16.11
C PRO A 110 -23.14 5.60 -15.53
N PRO A 111 -22.91 6.89 -15.84
CA PRO A 111 -23.77 7.96 -15.34
C PRO A 111 -25.22 7.67 -15.72
N ALA A 112 -26.11 7.69 -14.72
CA ALA A 112 -27.53 7.49 -14.91
C ALA A 112 -28.08 8.58 -15.83
N GLY A 113 -28.21 8.27 -17.13
CA GLY A 113 -28.69 9.25 -18.10
C GLY A 113 -28.41 8.94 -19.56
N SER A 114 -28.79 7.76 -20.07
CA SER A 114 -29.20 7.64 -21.47
C SER A 114 -29.97 6.33 -21.73
N CYS A 115 -31.16 6.21 -21.15
CA CYS A 115 -32.19 5.41 -21.79
C CYS A 115 -32.98 6.36 -22.68
N ALA A 116 -32.54 6.53 -23.92
CA ALA A 116 -33.37 7.16 -24.95
C ALA A 116 -34.54 6.21 -25.23
N GLU A 117 -35.76 6.67 -24.92
CA GLU A 117 -37.00 6.04 -25.35
C GLU A 117 -37.04 6.03 -26.89
N GLY A 118 -36.70 4.89 -27.48
CA GLY A 118 -36.94 4.61 -28.89
C GLY A 118 -38.28 3.92 -29.05
N GLY A 119 -39.35 4.71 -29.19
CA GLY A 119 -40.63 4.21 -29.66
C GLY A 119 -40.49 3.62 -31.06
N ALA A 120 -40.95 2.38 -31.23
CA ALA A 120 -41.15 1.79 -32.54
C ALA A 120 -42.55 1.19 -32.58
N THR A 121 -43.38 1.89 -33.32
CA THR A 121 -44.77 1.65 -33.70
C THR A 121 -44.98 0.33 -34.44
N GLU A 122 -46.24 -0.08 -34.44
CA GLU A 122 -46.81 -1.36 -34.87
C GLU A 122 -46.51 -1.83 -36.31
N ARG A 123 -46.71 -3.14 -36.45
CA ARG A 123 -46.87 -4.00 -37.64
C ARG A 123 -47.68 -3.38 -38.80
N PRO A 124 -47.50 -3.90 -40.03
CA PRO A 124 -48.32 -5.03 -40.48
C PRO A 124 -47.56 -6.36 -40.59
#